data_AF-A0A4Q2D2N3-F1
#
_entry.id   AF-A0A4Q2D2N3-F1
#
_cell.length_a   1.000
_cell.length_b   1.000
_cell.length_c   1.000
_cell.angle_alpha   90.00
_cell.angle_beta   90.00
_cell.angle_gamma   90.00
#
_symmetry.space_group_name_H-M   'P 1'
#
loop_
_entity.id
_entity.type
_entity.pdbx_description
1 polymer ?
#
loop_
_entity_poly.entity_id
_entity_poly.type
_entity_poly.pdbx_seq_one_letter_code
_entity_poly.pdbx_strand_id
1 'polypeptide(L)'
;MGAINADLNWKLHDTQHAFSVIKSADSDTFNFKNPVRRDVVSIGGVGQFAVIRFVTDNPGPWIFHCHIEPHLSVGLAVVFVEDFDHILPDNPIPQSWKDLCAAYETSRSGLPASLPRA
;
A
#
# COMPACT_ATOMS: atom_id res chain seq x y z
N MET A 1 -8.67 -27.92 -8.75
CA MET A 1 -7.77 -27.24 -7.80
C MET A 1 -6.33 -27.44 -8.24
N GLY A 2 -5.84 -26.57 -9.13
CA GLY A 2 -4.45 -26.58 -9.57
C GLY A 2 -3.58 -25.86 -8.56
N ALA A 3 -2.40 -26.42 -8.29
CA ALA A 3 -1.42 -25.87 -7.37
C ALA A 3 -1.17 -24.38 -7.67
N ILE A 4 -1.49 -23.54 -6.69
CA ILE A 4 -0.85 -22.24 -6.51
C ILE A 4 0.63 -22.53 -6.26
N ASN A 5 1.42 -22.67 -7.33
CA ASN A 5 2.85 -22.45 -7.26
C ASN A 5 2.99 -20.97 -6.89
N ALA A 6 3.01 -20.73 -5.59
CA ALA A 6 3.28 -19.44 -5.01
C ALA A 6 4.66 -19.03 -5.48
N ASP A 7 4.71 -18.11 -6.43
CA ASP A 7 5.79 -17.15 -6.47
C ASP A 7 5.78 -16.48 -5.09
N LEU A 8 6.58 -17.02 -4.15
CA LEU A 8 6.73 -16.57 -2.77
C LEU A 8 7.32 -15.15 -2.67
N ASN A 9 7.30 -14.38 -3.76
CA ASN A 9 7.80 -13.02 -3.87
C ASN A 9 6.69 -12.02 -3.57
N TRP A 10 6.30 -11.95 -2.31
CA TRP A 10 5.42 -10.91 -1.80
C TRP A 10 6.06 -9.53 -2.01
N LYS A 11 5.46 -8.71 -2.86
CA LYS A 11 5.88 -7.34 -3.14
C LYS A 11 5.09 -6.40 -2.26
N LEU A 12 5.74 -5.70 -1.34
CA LEU A 12 5.09 -4.65 -0.56
C LEU A 12 5.33 -3.30 -1.22
N HIS A 13 4.27 -2.51 -1.36
CA HIS A 13 4.27 -1.20 -2.01
C HIS A 13 3.81 -0.12 -1.05
N ASP A 14 4.51 1.02 -1.05
CA ASP A 14 4.05 2.29 -0.50
C ASP A 14 3.80 3.26 -1.66
N THR A 15 2.58 3.77 -1.77
CA THR A 15 2.14 4.59 -2.90
C THR A 15 2.78 5.97 -2.99
N GLN A 16 3.34 6.48 -1.89
CA GLN A 16 3.76 7.88 -1.84
C GLN A 16 5.21 8.09 -1.37
N HIS A 17 5.84 7.08 -0.78
CA HIS A 17 7.25 7.14 -0.37
C HIS A 17 8.16 6.23 -1.19
N ALA A 18 9.32 6.77 -1.55
CA ALA A 18 10.49 5.93 -1.78
C ALA A 18 11.17 5.65 -0.44
N PHE A 19 11.00 4.44 0.09
CA PHE A 19 11.65 3.98 1.32
C PHE A 19 13.06 3.45 1.07
N SER A 20 13.89 3.53 2.11
CA SER A 20 15.22 2.93 2.15
C SER A 20 15.10 1.45 2.55
N VAL A 21 15.59 0.53 1.71
CA VAL A 21 15.69 -0.89 2.04
C VAL A 21 16.96 -1.10 2.85
N ILE A 22 16.82 -1.15 4.17
CA ILE A 22 17.91 -1.37 5.10
C ILE A 22 18.41 -2.81 5.02
N LYS A 23 17.50 -3.76 4.83
CA LYS A 23 17.82 -5.18 4.66
C LYS A 23 16.88 -5.76 3.59
N SER A 24 17.44 -6.38 2.57
CA SER A 24 16.68 -7.18 1.61
C SER A 24 16.41 -8.58 2.17
N ALA A 25 15.37 -9.24 1.66
CA ALA A 25 14.97 -10.56 2.13
C ALA A 25 16.04 -11.65 1.95
N ASP A 26 16.87 -11.52 0.92
CA ASP A 26 17.97 -12.41 0.53
C ASP A 26 19.31 -12.05 1.18
N SER A 27 19.35 -11.06 2.08
CA SER A 27 20.57 -10.59 2.75
C SER A 27 20.43 -10.69 4.27
N ASP A 28 21.49 -11.14 4.94
CA ASP A 28 21.59 -11.14 6.42
C ASP A 28 22.20 -9.86 6.99
N THR A 29 22.54 -8.89 6.12
CA THR A 29 23.22 -7.65 6.52
C THR A 29 22.31 -6.45 6.47
N PHE A 30 22.54 -5.50 7.39
CA PHE A 30 21.85 -4.22 7.43
C PHE A 30 22.74 -3.13 6.81
N ASN A 31 22.22 -2.40 5.83
CA ASN A 31 22.88 -1.25 5.21
C ASN A 31 22.28 0.07 5.74
N PHE A 32 22.96 0.68 6.71
CA PHE A 32 22.59 1.99 7.24
C PHE A 32 23.38 3.16 6.62
N LYS A 33 24.34 2.89 5.73
CA LYS A 33 25.23 3.91 5.17
C LYS A 33 24.66 4.52 3.89
N ASN A 34 24.26 3.67 2.95
CA ASN A 34 23.66 4.10 1.69
C ASN A 34 22.74 2.98 1.15
N PRO A 35 21.57 2.76 1.79
CA PRO A 35 20.61 1.77 1.34
C PRO A 35 20.00 2.14 0.00
N VAL A 36 19.60 1.14 -0.78
CA VAL A 36 18.80 1.38 -2.01
C VAL A 36 17.46 1.99 -1.63
N ARG A 37 17.02 3.01 -2.38
CA ARG A 37 15.71 3.63 -2.23
C ARG A 37 14.77 3.18 -3.34
N ARG A 38 13.56 2.77 -2.99
CA ARG A 38 12.51 2.29 -3.90
C ARG A 38 11.14 2.30 -3.22
N ASP A 39 10.09 2.06 -3.98
CA ASP A 39 8.67 2.08 -3.57
C ASP A 39 8.05 0.68 -3.43
N VAL A 40 8.72 -0.35 -3.95
CA VAL A 40 8.28 -1.76 -3.89
C VAL A 40 9.41 -2.69 -3.49
N VAL A 41 9.25 -3.54 -2.47
CA VAL A 41 10.29 -4.52 -2.05
C VAL A 41 9.74 -5.93 -1.91
N SER A 42 10.56 -6.93 -2.24
CA SER A 42 10.26 -8.34 -1.95
C SER A 42 10.54 -8.64 -0.48
N ILE A 43 9.58 -9.21 0.25
CA ILE A 43 9.86 -9.75 1.59
C ILE A 43 10.42 -11.18 1.57
N GLY A 44 10.55 -11.77 0.38
CA GLY A 44 11.12 -13.10 0.17
C GLY A 44 10.19 -14.23 0.62
N GLY A 45 10.77 -15.42 0.72
CA GLY A 45 10.05 -16.64 1.09
C GLY A 45 9.90 -16.84 2.60
N VAL A 46 9.48 -18.06 2.97
CA VAL A 46 9.26 -18.44 4.37
C VAL A 46 10.54 -18.26 5.19
N GLY A 47 10.43 -17.53 6.31
CA GLY A 47 11.55 -17.25 7.21
C GLY A 47 12.43 -16.06 6.80
N GLN A 48 12.19 -15.46 5.63
CA GLN A 48 12.87 -14.24 5.20
C GLN A 48 12.04 -13.00 5.54
N PHE A 49 12.72 -11.86 5.61
CA PHE A 49 12.09 -10.56 5.81
C PHE A 49 12.97 -9.44 5.25
N ALA A 50 12.32 -8.38 4.79
CA ALA A 50 12.96 -7.12 4.47
C ALA A 50 12.75 -6.12 5.62
N VAL A 51 13.66 -5.15 5.75
CA VAL A 51 13.54 -4.03 6.69
C VAL A 51 13.61 -2.74 5.90
N ILE A 52 12.61 -1.89 6.07
CA ILE A 52 12.52 -0.59 5.40
C ILE A 52 12.56 0.55 6.42
N ARG A 53 13.00 1.73 5.97
CA ARG A 53 12.88 3.00 6.69
C ARG A 53 12.38 4.06 5.73
N PHE A 54 11.44 4.87 6.18
CA PHE A 54 10.98 6.06 5.48
C PHE A 54 10.91 7.22 6.49
N VAL A 55 10.87 8.43 5.94
CA VAL A 55 10.65 9.65 6.71
C VAL A 55 9.19 10.00 6.54
N THR A 56 8.55 10.43 7.61
CA THR A 56 7.18 10.95 7.56
C THR A 56 7.24 12.44 7.21
N ASP A 57 7.40 12.75 5.92
CA ASP A 57 7.51 14.10 5.36
C ASP A 57 6.40 14.46 4.37
N ASN A 58 5.32 13.68 4.32
CA ASN A 58 4.18 13.86 3.45
C ASN A 58 2.84 13.54 4.16
N PRO A 59 2.13 14.55 4.70
CA PRO A 59 0.87 14.35 5.40
C PRO A 59 -0.19 13.66 4.53
N GLY A 60 -0.71 12.52 4.99
CA GLY A 60 -1.77 11.82 4.27
C GLY A 60 -2.07 10.40 4.74
N PRO A 61 -3.18 9.81 4.27
CA PRO A 61 -3.46 8.39 4.42
C PRO A 61 -2.76 7.59 3.31
N TRP A 62 -1.67 6.90 3.62
CA TRP A 62 -0.88 6.12 2.66
C TRP A 62 -1.08 4.64 2.84
N ILE A 63 -1.43 3.94 1.76
CA ILE A 63 -1.63 2.50 1.78
C ILE A 63 -0.29 1.77 1.64
N PHE A 64 -0.06 0.81 2.52
CA PHE A 64 1.04 -0.13 2.44
C PHE A 64 0.48 -1.55 2.29
N HIS A 65 0.71 -2.16 1.13
CA HIS A 65 0.01 -3.40 0.78
C HIS A 65 0.84 -4.34 -0.07
N CYS A 66 0.37 -5.58 -0.19
CA CYS A 66 0.90 -6.50 -1.19
C CYS A 66 0.45 -6.09 -2.60
N HIS A 67 1.40 -5.90 -3.51
CA HIS A 67 1.17 -5.53 -4.89
C HIS A 67 0.85 -6.73 -5.81
N ILE A 68 0.33 -7.80 -5.21
CA ILE A 68 -0.30 -8.94 -5.90
C ILE A 68 -1.79 -8.77 -5.69
N GLU A 69 -2.52 -8.43 -6.75
CA GLU A 69 -3.93 -8.02 -6.67
C GLU A 69 -4.82 -9.02 -5.89
N PRO A 70 -4.72 -10.34 -6.10
CA PRO A 70 -5.45 -11.31 -5.28
C PRO A 70 -5.15 -11.24 -3.78
N HIS A 71 -3.95 -10.82 -3.37
CA HIS A 71 -3.60 -10.65 -1.96
C HIS A 71 -4.12 -9.34 -1.39
N LEU A 72 -4.11 -8.26 -2.19
CA LEU A 72 -4.72 -6.99 -1.81
C LEU A 72 -6.24 -7.14 -1.61
N SER A 73 -6.92 -7.82 -2.54
CA SER A 73 -8.38 -7.98 -2.50
C SER A 73 -8.88 -8.82 -1.33
N VAL A 74 -8.04 -9.72 -0.80
CA VAL A 74 -8.34 -10.47 0.44
C VAL A 74 -7.84 -9.78 1.71
N GLY A 75 -7.36 -8.53 1.60
CA GLY A 75 -7.11 -7.64 2.74
C GLY A 75 -5.65 -7.56 3.22
N LEU A 76 -4.66 -7.99 2.43
CA LEU A 76 -3.24 -7.81 2.79
C LEU A 76 -2.77 -6.37 2.56
N ALA A 77 -3.29 -5.45 3.37
CA ALA A 77 -3.01 -4.03 3.36
C ALA A 77 -3.11 -3.44 4.77
N VAL A 78 -2.36 -2.37 5.00
CA VAL A 78 -2.49 -1.46 6.15
C VAL A 78 -2.45 -0.02 5.63
N VAL A 79 -2.97 0.91 6.42
CA VAL A 79 -2.93 2.34 6.09
C VAL A 79 -2.14 3.07 7.17
N PHE A 80 -1.14 3.85 6.75
CA PHE A 80 -0.45 4.81 7.59
C PHE A 80 -1.19 6.14 7.53
N VAL A 81 -1.59 6.66 8.69
CA VAL A 81 -2.11 8.03 8.80
C VAL A 81 -0.96 8.90 9.25
N GLU A 82 -0.34 9.54 8.29
CA GLU A 82 0.85 10.36 8.49
C GLU A 82 0.46 11.81 8.74
N ASP A 83 1.00 12.38 9.82
CA ASP A 83 0.85 13.80 10.18
C ASP A 83 -0.59 14.32 10.04
N PHE A 84 -1.49 13.70 10.83
CA PHE A 84 -2.93 13.91 10.73
C PHE A 84 -3.36 15.38 10.72
N ASP A 85 -2.72 16.20 11.57
CA ASP A 85 -3.08 17.61 11.75
C ASP A 85 -2.81 18.46 10.50
N HIS A 86 -1.89 18.01 9.62
CA HIS A 86 -1.50 18.71 8.40
C HIS A 86 -2.16 18.16 7.12
N ILE A 87 -2.89 17.03 7.19
CA ILE A 87 -3.54 16.44 6.02
C ILE A 87 -4.45 17.44 5.29
N LEU A 88 -5.37 18.10 6.00
CA LEU A 88 -6.32 19.04 5.38
C LEU A 88 -5.73 20.42 5.07
N PRO A 89 -4.90 21.01 5.95
CA PRO A 89 -4.21 22.26 5.63
C PRO A 89 -3.34 22.16 4.37
N ASP A 90 -2.60 21.07 4.21
CA ASP A 90 -1.64 20.92 3.11
C ASP A 90 -2.29 20.34 1.85
N ASN A 91 -3.32 19.52 2.00
CA ASN A 91 -4.06 18.90 0.90
C ASN A 91 -5.57 19.22 0.95
N PRO A 92 -5.98 20.46 0.65
CA PRO A 92 -7.38 20.85 0.66
C PRO A 92 -8.17 20.09 -0.42
N ILE A 93 -9.24 19.42 0.00
CA ILE A 93 -10.06 18.58 -0.90
C ILE A 93 -10.88 19.47 -1.85
N PRO A 94 -10.64 19.43 -3.18
CA PRO A 94 -11.37 20.25 -4.13
C PRO A 94 -12.81 19.77 -4.28
N GLN A 95 -13.71 20.67 -4.68
CA GLN A 95 -15.14 20.34 -4.83
C GLN A 95 -15.37 19.17 -5.78
N SER A 96 -14.62 19.12 -6.90
CA SER A 96 -14.68 18.03 -7.86
C SER A 96 -14.40 16.66 -7.25
N TRP A 97 -13.54 16.58 -6.23
CA TRP A 97 -13.26 15.33 -5.51
C TRP A 97 -14.39 14.96 -4.55
N LYS A 98 -15.00 15.95 -3.88
CA LYS A 98 -16.17 15.73 -3.00
C LYS A 98 -17.36 15.18 -3.77
N ASP A 99 -17.54 15.67 -5.01
CA ASP A 99 -18.66 15.27 -5.87
C ASP A 99 -18.55 13.80 -6.33
N LEU A 100 -17.34 13.20 -6.32
CA LEU A 100 -17.14 11.80 -6.68
C LEU A 100 -17.90 10.83 -5.77
N CYS A 101 -18.03 11.13 -4.47
CA CYS A 101 -18.75 10.27 -3.54
C CYS A 101 -20.24 10.17 -3.92
N ALA A 102 -20.88 11.31 -4.20
CA ALA A 102 -22.29 11.34 -4.61
C ALA A 102 -22.51 10.67 -5.99
N ALA A 103 -21.58 10.88 -6.93
CA ALA A 103 -21.61 10.24 -8.24
C ALA A 103 -21.48 8.70 -8.12
N TYR A 104 -20.58 8.22 -7.26
CA TYR A 104 -20.40 6.79 -7.01
C TYR A 104 -21.63 6.15 -6.35
N GLU A 105 -22.23 6.79 -5.35
CA GLU A 105 -23.44 6.28 -4.72
C GLU A 105 -24.63 6.25 -5.69
N THR A 106 -24.72 7.25 -6.58
CA THR A 106 -25.75 7.28 -7.63
C THR A 106 -25.56 6.11 -8.62
N SER A 107 -24.34 5.87 -9.11
CA SER A 107 -24.06 4.76 -10.02
C SER A 107 -24.29 3.40 -9.36
N ARG A 108 -24.01 3.29 -8.04
CA ARG A 108 -24.29 2.11 -7.23
C ARG A 108 -25.79 1.87 -7.04
N SER A 109 -26.58 2.93 -6.86
CA SER A 109 -28.03 2.83 -6.66
C SER A 109 -28.80 2.34 -7.91
N GLY A 110 -28.19 2.42 -9.10
CA GLY A 110 -28.71 1.83 -10.33
C GLY A 110 -28.37 0.35 -10.53
N LEU A 111 -27.56 -0.26 -9.66
CA LEU A 111 -27.20 -1.68 -9.72
C LEU A 111 -28.21 -2.52 -8.90
N PRO A 112 -28.67 -3.68 -9.40
CA PRO A 112 -29.56 -4.55 -8.65
C PRO A 112 -28.91 -5.01 -7.34
N ALA A 113 -29.70 -5.08 -6.27
CA ALA A 113 -29.29 -5.36 -4.89
C ALA A 113 -28.62 -6.74 -4.64
N SER A 114 -28.31 -7.50 -5.70
CA SER A 114 -27.79 -8.86 -5.68
C SER A 114 -26.29 -8.99 -5.92
N LEU A 115 -25.57 -7.90 -6.25
CA LEU A 115 -24.11 -7.98 -6.35
C LEU A 115 -23.48 -8.01 -4.95
N PRO A 116 -22.52 -8.93 -4.69
CA PRO A 116 -21.83 -8.97 -3.41
C PRO A 116 -21.19 -7.61 -3.14
N ARG A 117 -21.51 -7.04 -1.99
CA ARG A 117 -20.78 -5.90 -1.42
C ARG A 117 -19.38 -6.43 -1.09
N ALA A 118 -18.35 -5.83 -1.70
CA ALA A 118 -16.96 -6.10 -1.36
C ALA A 118 -16.71 -5.79 0.12
#